data_AF-A0A6Z4H9U6-F1
#
_entry.id   AF-A0A6Z4H9U6-F1
#
_cell.length_a   1.000
_cell.length_b   1.000
_cell.length_c   1.000
_cell.angle_alpha   90.00
_cell.angle_beta   90.00
_cell.angle_gamma   90.00
#
_symmetry.space_group_name_H-M   'P 1'
#
loop_
_entity.id
_entity.type
_entity.pdbx_description
1 polymer ?
#
loop_
_entity_poly.entity_id
_entity_poly.type
_entity_poly.pdbx_seq_one_letter_code
_entity_poly.pdbx_strand_id
1 'polypeptide(L)'
;MNLVALLKYMQENYGEQRTNYPMAGNEVAKKFKQGVKTAFETTLLGEDYEISASIGTGGWANVPWIAVHDKEISTSVQEGVNLVYLFTNDYQGV
;
A
#
# COMPACT_ATOMS: atom_id res chain seq x y z
N MET A 1 6.23 -9.46 7.07
CA MET A 1 7.36 -8.49 7.13
C MET A 1 6.86 -7.25 7.84
N ASN A 2 7.71 -6.50 8.56
CA ASN A 2 7.26 -5.25 9.18
C ASN A 2 7.06 -4.13 8.14
N LEU A 3 6.46 -3.02 8.55
CA LEU A 3 6.16 -1.88 7.69
C LEU A 3 7.41 -1.34 6.97
N VAL A 4 8.49 -1.05 7.69
CA VAL A 4 9.71 -0.49 7.09
C VAL A 4 10.28 -1.42 6.01
N ALA A 5 10.31 -2.73 6.26
CA ALA A 5 10.77 -3.70 5.28
C ALA A 5 9.86 -3.77 4.04
N LEU A 6 8.55 -3.63 4.21
CA LEU A 6 7.60 -3.54 3.10
C LEU A 6 7.83 -2.29 2.25
N LEU A 7 7.99 -1.12 2.89
CA LEU A 7 8.22 0.14 2.17
C LEU A 7 9.53 0.08 1.37
N LYS A 8 10.62 -0.39 1.98
CA LYS A 8 11.91 -0.57 1.29
C LYS A 8 11.81 -1.55 0.12
N TYR A 9 11.15 -2.69 0.31
CA TYR A 9 10.93 -3.67 -0.76
C TYR A 9 10.20 -3.03 -1.95
N MET A 10 9.22 -2.18 -1.69
CA MET A 10 8.52 -1.45 -2.74
C MET A 10 9.40 -0.42 -3.44
N GLN A 11 10.20 0.35 -2.70
CA GLN A 11 11.15 1.33 -3.27
C GLN A 11 12.15 0.66 -4.22
N GLU A 12 12.64 -0.53 -3.87
CA GLU A 12 13.63 -1.28 -4.65
C GLU A 12 13.06 -1.92 -5.91
N ASN A 13 11.78 -2.32 -5.92
CA ASN A 13 11.24 -3.21 -6.95
C ASN A 13 10.10 -2.60 -7.78
N TYR A 14 9.38 -1.61 -7.26
CA TYR A 14 8.12 -1.17 -7.89
C TYR A 14 8.31 -0.53 -9.26
N GLY A 15 9.25 0.41 -9.38
CA GLY A 15 9.43 1.19 -10.60
C GLY A 15 9.80 0.32 -11.80
N GLU A 16 10.73 -0.61 -11.59
CA GLU A 16 11.16 -1.58 -12.60
C GLU A 16 9.98 -2.46 -13.03
N GLN A 17 9.27 -3.03 -12.04
CA GLN A 17 8.22 -4.00 -12.32
C GLN A 17 7.01 -3.41 -13.01
N ARG A 18 6.62 -2.20 -12.59
CA ARG A 18 5.55 -1.45 -13.24
C ARG A 18 5.88 -1.12 -14.70
N THR A 19 7.14 -0.80 -14.98
CA THR A 19 7.57 -0.36 -16.31
C THR A 19 7.66 -1.53 -17.28
N ASN A 20 8.16 -2.68 -16.81
CA ASN A 20 8.58 -3.77 -17.70
C ASN A 20 7.64 -4.98 -17.70
N TYR A 21 6.78 -5.14 -16.69
CA TYR A 21 5.98 -6.35 -16.53
C TYR A 21 4.50 -6.05 -16.27
N PRO A 22 3.57 -6.91 -16.72
CA PRO A 22 2.17 -6.78 -16.38
C PRO A 22 1.95 -7.02 -14.88
N MET A 23 0.96 -6.33 -14.30
CA MET A 23 0.60 -6.51 -12.90
C MET A 23 -0.02 -7.89 -12.63
N ALA A 24 -0.76 -8.44 -13.59
CA ALA A 24 -1.43 -9.73 -13.45
C ALA A 24 -0.40 -10.85 -13.20
N GLY A 25 -0.52 -11.53 -12.07
CA GLY A 25 0.39 -12.61 -11.68
C GLY A 25 1.75 -12.15 -11.13
N ASN A 26 2.03 -10.84 -11.06
CA ASN A 26 3.32 -10.31 -10.63
C ASN A 26 3.61 -10.56 -9.13
N GLU A 27 4.81 -11.03 -8.82
CA GLU A 27 5.22 -11.36 -7.44
C GLU A 27 5.39 -10.13 -6.54
N VAL A 28 5.81 -8.98 -7.07
CA VAL A 28 5.86 -7.73 -6.30
C VAL A 28 4.46 -7.29 -5.91
N ALA A 29 3.51 -7.37 -6.84
CA ALA A 29 2.11 -7.06 -6.54
C ALA A 29 1.50 -7.99 -5.49
N LYS A 30 1.78 -9.30 -5.57
CA LYS A 30 1.34 -10.27 -4.56
C LYS A 30 1.98 -10.00 -3.19
N LYS A 31 3.30 -9.78 -3.17
CA LYS A 31 4.07 -9.56 -1.95
C LYS A 31 3.72 -8.24 -1.27
N PHE A 32 3.36 -7.20 -2.02
CA PHE A 32 2.77 -5.98 -1.45
C PHE A 32 1.45 -6.27 -0.73
N LYS A 33 0.50 -6.92 -1.41
CA LYS A 33 -0.82 -7.25 -0.84
C LYS A 33 -0.72 -8.13 0.42
N GLN A 34 0.18 -9.12 0.41
CA GLN A 34 0.46 -9.95 1.58
C GLN A 34 1.20 -9.17 2.67
N GLY A 35 2.17 -8.37 2.26
CA GLY A 35 2.98 -7.53 3.13
C GLY A 35 2.13 -6.59 3.96
N VAL A 36 1.19 -5.86 3.34
CA VAL A 36 0.26 -4.95 4.03
C VAL A 36 -0.49 -5.67 5.16
N LYS A 37 -1.02 -6.87 4.90
CA LYS A 37 -1.72 -7.68 5.92
C LYS A 37 -0.85 -8.08 7.10
N THR A 38 0.47 -8.16 6.91
CA THR A 38 1.43 -8.57 7.96
C THR A 38 2.18 -7.41 8.59
N ALA A 39 2.28 -6.27 7.90
CA ALA A 39 3.06 -5.12 8.31
C ALA A 39 2.37 -4.30 9.41
N PHE A 40 1.04 -4.39 9.45
CA PHE A 40 0.21 -3.76 10.44
C PHE A 40 -0.51 -4.85 11.23
N GLU A 41 -0.15 -5.00 12.50
CA GLU A 41 -0.92 -5.80 13.42
C GLU A 41 -2.22 -5.04 13.70
N THR A 42 -3.35 -5.50 13.15
CA THR A 42 -4.66 -4.86 13.34
C THR A 42 -5.05 -4.80 14.83
N THR A 43 -4.48 -5.67 15.66
CA THR A 43 -4.63 -5.64 17.12
C THR A 43 -4.09 -4.37 17.78
N LEU A 44 -3.10 -3.70 17.18
CA LEU A 44 -2.56 -2.43 17.69
C LEU A 44 -3.46 -1.24 17.37
N LEU A 45 -4.27 -1.34 16.32
CA LEU A 45 -5.17 -0.27 15.89
C LEU A 45 -6.57 -0.43 16.51
N GLY A 46 -6.95 -1.63 16.93
CA GLY A 46 -8.31 -1.90 17.41
C GLY A 46 -9.32 -2.06 16.27
N GLU A 47 -10.60 -2.08 16.61
CA GLU A 47 -11.68 -2.29 15.64
C GLU A 47 -12.16 -1.00 14.96
N ASP A 48 -11.78 0.17 15.51
CA ASP A 48 -12.24 1.48 15.02
C ASP A 48 -11.53 1.91 13.73
N TYR A 49 -10.37 1.30 13.43
CA TYR A 49 -9.57 1.62 12.27
C TYR A 49 -9.60 0.50 11.23
N GLU A 50 -9.45 0.90 9.98
CA GLU A 50 -9.27 0.01 8.86
C GLU A 50 -8.00 0.36 8.09
N ILE A 51 -7.39 -0.67 7.51
CA ILE A 51 -6.22 -0.52 6.65
C ILE A 51 -6.65 -0.82 5.22
N SER A 52 -6.42 0.15 4.36
CA SER A 52 -6.58 -0.02 2.92
C SER A 52 -5.24 0.20 2.23
N ALA A 53 -5.03 -0.47 1.11
CA ALA A 53 -3.84 -0.25 0.30
C ALA A 53 -4.14 -0.46 -1.17
N SER A 54 -3.49 0.30 -2.03
CA SER A 54 -3.59 0.11 -3.47
C SER A 54 -2.23 0.14 -4.13
N ILE A 55 -2.09 -0.79 -5.07
CA ILE A 55 -0.99 -0.86 -6.02
C ILE A 55 -1.54 -0.78 -7.47
N GLY A 56 -2.83 -0.43 -7.59
CA GLY A 56 -3.61 -0.39 -8.83
C GLY A 56 -4.66 -1.49 -8.94
N THR A 57 -5.67 -1.25 -9.78
CA THR A 57 -6.77 -2.18 -10.08
C THR A 57 -6.83 -2.40 -11.59
N GLY A 58 -6.68 -3.63 -12.05
CA GLY A 58 -6.57 -3.97 -13.48
C GLY A 58 -5.19 -3.72 -14.09
N GLY A 59 -4.45 -2.72 -13.59
CA GLY A 59 -3.06 -2.43 -13.92
C GLY A 59 -2.37 -1.69 -12.77
N TRP A 60 -1.07 -1.43 -12.91
CA TRP A 60 -0.27 -0.75 -11.89
C TRP A 60 -0.75 0.68 -11.66
N ALA A 61 -0.85 1.10 -10.40
CA ALA A 61 -1.02 2.51 -10.06
C ALA A 61 0.22 3.33 -10.51
N ASN A 62 0.05 4.62 -10.78
CA ASN A 62 1.22 5.48 -10.95
C ASN A 62 1.92 5.71 -9.61
N VAL A 63 1.15 5.81 -8.53
CA VAL A 63 1.63 6.00 -7.17
C VAL A 63 0.92 5.01 -6.25
N PRO A 64 1.60 3.97 -5.74
CA PRO A 64 1.03 3.05 -4.77
C PRO A 64 0.91 3.73 -3.39
N TRP A 65 0.05 3.19 -2.53
CA TRP A 65 -0.18 3.75 -1.20
C TRP A 65 -0.72 2.72 -0.20
N ILE A 66 -0.56 3.04 1.07
CA ILE A 66 -1.18 2.36 2.21
C ILE A 66 -1.82 3.42 3.12
N ALA A 67 -3.09 3.26 3.45
CA ALA A 67 -3.86 4.16 4.29
C ALA A 67 -4.33 3.44 5.56
N VAL A 68 -4.30 4.17 6.67
CA VAL A 68 -5.00 3.82 7.91
C VAL A 68 -6.07 4.89 8.12
N HIS A 69 -7.31 4.45 8.27
CA HIS A 69 -8.44 5.36 8.40
C HIS A 69 -9.38 4.94 9.52
N ASP A 70 -9.87 5.94 10.24
CA ASP A 70 -10.90 5.80 11.25
C ASP A 70 -12.26 5.62 10.56
N LYS A 71 -13.00 4.58 10.92
CA LYS A 71 -14.26 4.19 10.27
C LYS A 71 -15.40 5.18 10.52
N GLU A 72 -15.33 6.02 11.55
CA GLU A 72 -16.34 7.05 11.84
C GLU A 72 -16.08 8.33 11.02
N ILE A 73 -14.81 8.63 10.73
CA ILE A 73 -14.39 9.87 10.04
C ILE A 73 -14.27 9.66 8.52
N SER A 74 -13.88 8.46 8.10
CA SER A 74 -13.62 8.13 6.70
C SER A 74 -14.34 6.86 6.30
N THR A 75 -15.32 6.99 5.42
CA THR A 75 -16.05 5.87 4.83
C THR A 75 -15.30 5.24 3.64
N SER A 76 -14.32 5.95 3.08
CA SER A 76 -13.41 5.44 2.05
C SER A 76 -12.09 6.21 2.01
N VAL A 77 -11.10 5.67 1.30
CA VAL A 77 -9.83 6.37 1.10
C VAL A 77 -9.99 7.66 0.27
N GLN A 78 -11.09 7.78 -0.50
CA GLN A 78 -11.38 8.94 -1.35
C GLN A 78 -12.23 10.01 -0.66
N GLU A 79 -12.80 9.71 0.51
CA GLU A 79 -13.72 10.60 1.22
C GLU A 79 -13.46 10.54 2.73
N GLY A 80 -12.97 11.65 3.28
CA GLY A 80 -12.64 11.79 4.70
C GLY A 80 -11.19 12.20 4.94
N VAL A 81 -10.68 11.90 6.14
CA VAL A 81 -9.32 12.23 6.58
C VAL A 81 -8.58 10.94 6.94
N ASN A 82 -7.44 10.70 6.29
CA ASN A 82 -6.71 9.44 6.36
C ASN A 82 -5.23 9.68 6.66
N LEU A 83 -4.59 8.79 7.42
CA LEU A 83 -3.12 8.73 7.52
C LEU A 83 -2.60 7.83 6.41
N VAL A 84 -1.76 8.37 5.52
CA VAL A 84 -1.36 7.67 4.30
C VAL A 84 0.16 7.65 4.15
N TYR A 85 0.70 6.45 3.93
CA TYR A 85 2.01 6.22 3.35
C TYR A 85 1.87 6.25 1.83
N LEU A 86 2.20 7.38 1.22
CA LEU A 86 2.05 7.63 -0.21
C LEU A 86 3.43 7.66 -0.86
N PHE A 87 3.71 6.70 -1.74
CA PHE A 87 5.02 6.66 -2.38
C PHE A 87 5.25 7.92 -3.24
N THR A 88 6.50 8.35 -3.36
CA THR A 88 6.86 9.39 -4.32
C THR A 88 6.72 8.86 -5.74
N ASN A 89 6.55 9.76 -6.71
CA ASN A 89 6.39 9.36 -8.13
C ASN A 89 7.65 8.72 -8.73
N ASP A 90 8.81 8.92 -8.11
CA ASP A 90 10.09 8.26 -8.44
C ASP A 90 10.35 6.99 -7.61
N TYR A 91 9.43 6.67 -6.68
CA TYR A 91 9.46 5.51 -5.80
C TYR A 91 10.68 5.46 -4.87
N GLN A 92 11.43 6.55 -4.72
CA GLN A 92 12.59 6.63 -3.82
C GLN A 92 12.20 6.96 -2.38
N GLY A 93 10.93 7.29 -2.14
CA GLY A 93 10.40 7.76 -0.87
C GLY A 93 8.95 7.38 -0.63
N VAL A 94 8.48 7.69 0.56
CA VAL A 94 7.10 7.60 1.07
C VAL A 94 6.83 8.84 1.91
#